data_AF-A0A2T9XU55-F1
#
_entry.id   AF-A0A2T9XU55-F1
#
_cell.length_a   1.000
_cell.length_b   1.000
_cell.length_c   1.000
_cell.angle_alpha   90.00
_cell.angle_beta   90.00
_cell.angle_gamma   90.00
#
_symmetry.space_group_name_H-M   'P 1'
#
loop_
_entity.id
_entity.type
_entity.pdbx_description
1 polymer ?
#
loop_
_entity_poly.entity_id
_entity_poly.type
_entity_poly.pdbx_seq_one_letter_code
_entity_poly.pdbx_strand_id
1 'polypeptide(L)'
;MKSNKVLSTGLGLLVAVTGVLGLAACGSDSDDSSSSGSTSASSQAAVDVTDDLQNARKAVADALAEDDSWAQIMLASDVEAPTVKYGLLVVPYTASDAAKRVQGTVTITDGTYKIEAESAATGKTWQIDQDGSITEKTK
;
A
#
# COMPACT_ATOMS: atom_id res chain seq x y z
N MET A 1 -36.76 -11.22 10.47
CA MET A 1 -35.95 -12.11 11.33
C MET A 1 -35.38 -13.23 10.46
N LYS A 2 -34.04 -13.40 10.52
CA LYS A 2 -33.22 -14.61 10.28
C LYS A 2 -33.32 -15.36 8.95
N SER A 3 -32.32 -15.14 8.09
CA SER A 3 -31.84 -16.15 7.13
C SER A 3 -30.59 -16.81 7.73
N ASN A 4 -30.65 -18.11 7.97
CA ASN A 4 -29.59 -18.93 8.55
C ASN A 4 -28.46 -19.23 7.54
N LYS A 5 -27.20 -19.12 7.99
CA LYS A 5 -26.00 -19.76 7.43
C LYS A 5 -26.09 -21.30 7.53
N VAL A 6 -25.58 -22.04 6.52
CA VAL A 6 -24.66 -23.23 6.62
C VAL A 6 -24.10 -23.48 5.19
N LEU A 7 -22.82 -23.24 4.86
CA LEU A 7 -21.61 -24.08 4.98
C LEU A 7 -21.74 -25.52 4.43
N SER A 8 -21.12 -25.80 3.27
CA SER A 8 -20.81 -27.18 2.84
C SER A 8 -19.44 -27.25 2.17
N THR A 9 -18.50 -27.72 2.97
CA THR A 9 -17.34 -28.57 2.73
C THR A 9 -17.11 -29.07 1.29
N GLY A 10 -15.97 -28.69 0.70
CA GLY A 10 -15.39 -29.34 -0.48
C GLY A 10 -13.94 -29.75 -0.18
N LEU A 11 -13.76 -31.02 0.20
CA LEU A 11 -12.48 -31.65 0.51
C LEU A 11 -12.08 -32.58 -0.66
N GLY A 12 -10.87 -32.40 -1.21
CA GLY A 12 -10.26 -33.28 -2.21
C GLY A 12 -9.39 -32.46 -3.16
N LEU A 13 -8.15 -32.79 -3.50
CA LEU A 13 -7.56 -34.11 -3.72
C LEU A 13 -6.04 -34.03 -3.49
N LEU A 14 -5.49 -35.06 -2.84
CA LEU A 14 -4.07 -35.28 -2.56
C LEU A 14 -3.44 -36.01 -3.76
N VAL A 15 -2.40 -35.49 -4.41
CA VAL A 15 -1.37 -36.32 -5.11
C VAL A 15 -0.03 -35.59 -5.09
N ALA A 16 0.96 -36.27 -4.51
CA ALA A 16 2.36 -35.89 -4.44
C ALA A 16 3.09 -36.13 -5.77
N VAL A 17 4.00 -35.22 -6.12
CA VAL A 17 5.13 -35.50 -7.02
C VAL A 17 6.42 -35.04 -6.33
N THR A 18 7.22 -36.04 -6.00
CA THR A 18 8.60 -35.96 -5.52
C THR A 18 9.55 -35.56 -6.64
N GLY A 19 10.46 -34.62 -6.37
CA GLY A 19 11.59 -34.26 -7.23
C GLY A 19 12.67 -33.52 -6.42
N VAL A 20 13.67 -34.28 -6.02
CA VAL A 20 14.79 -33.94 -5.13
C VAL A 20 15.73 -32.91 -5.79
N LEU A 21 16.32 -32.00 -4.99
CA LEU A 21 17.74 -31.56 -4.99
C LEU A 21 17.86 -30.11 -4.47
N GLY A 22 18.44 -29.95 -3.29
CA GLY A 22 18.80 -28.62 -2.75
C GLY A 22 19.11 -28.55 -1.26
N LEU A 23 19.51 -29.66 -0.63
CA LEU A 23 20.11 -29.64 0.71
C LEU A 23 21.61 -29.38 0.60
N ALA A 24 22.07 -28.29 1.18
CA ALA A 24 23.27 -28.21 2.00
C ALA A 24 23.08 -26.99 2.92
N ALA A 25 23.16 -27.04 4.24
CA ALA A 25 23.48 -28.08 5.20
C ALA A 25 22.92 -27.57 6.56
N CYS A 26 22.26 -28.42 7.35
CA CYS A 26 22.79 -28.95 8.61
C CYS A 26 22.88 -27.93 9.76
N GLY A 27 22.00 -28.07 10.76
CA GLY A 27 22.17 -27.36 12.04
C GLY A 27 20.90 -27.25 12.90
N SER A 28 20.43 -28.40 13.39
CA SER A 28 19.66 -28.69 14.62
C SER A 28 18.86 -27.61 15.38
N ASP A 29 17.67 -28.08 15.79
CA ASP A 29 16.90 -27.78 17.00
C ASP A 29 15.67 -26.86 16.87
N SER A 30 14.52 -27.53 16.95
CA SER A 30 13.33 -27.23 17.75
C SER A 30 12.57 -25.91 17.56
N ASP A 31 11.30 -26.13 17.21
CA ASP A 31 10.11 -25.47 17.71
C ASP A 31 9.82 -24.00 17.37
N ASP A 32 8.57 -23.88 16.90
CA ASP A 32 7.64 -22.78 17.14
C ASP A 32 7.75 -21.50 16.29
N SER A 33 6.54 -21.05 15.98
CA SER A 33 6.15 -19.67 15.74
C SER A 33 6.27 -19.07 14.34
N SER A 34 5.13 -18.42 14.03
CA SER A 34 4.98 -17.26 13.16
C SER A 34 4.80 -17.53 11.67
N SER A 35 3.54 -17.83 11.33
CA SER A 35 2.95 -17.43 10.05
C SER A 35 3.01 -15.90 9.91
N SER A 36 4.17 -15.35 9.54
CA SER A 36 4.24 -14.05 8.89
C SER A 36 3.74 -14.23 7.47
N GLY A 37 2.53 -13.74 7.22
CA GLY A 37 2.02 -13.56 5.87
C GLY A 37 3.05 -12.75 5.08
N SER A 38 3.76 -13.43 4.19
CA SER A 38 4.59 -12.78 3.20
C SER A 38 3.66 -12.07 2.23
N THR A 39 3.37 -10.81 2.52
CA THR A 39 2.79 -9.88 1.55
C THR A 39 3.69 -9.95 0.32
N SER A 40 3.10 -10.32 -0.81
CA SER A 40 3.81 -10.47 -2.08
C SER A 40 4.52 -9.16 -2.42
N ALA A 41 5.82 -9.11 -2.17
CA ALA A 41 6.70 -8.09 -2.70
C ALA A 41 6.86 -8.39 -4.19
N SER A 42 5.97 -7.83 -5.01
CA SER A 42 6.22 -7.68 -6.43
C SER A 42 7.59 -7.02 -6.57
N SER A 43 8.52 -7.72 -7.23
CA SER A 43 9.89 -7.26 -7.47
C SER A 43 9.89 -6.12 -8.48
N GLN A 44 9.41 -4.96 -8.04
CA GLN A 44 9.55 -3.71 -8.72
C GLN A 44 10.97 -3.21 -8.47
N ALA A 45 11.69 -2.81 -9.52
CA ALA A 45 12.99 -2.15 -9.37
C ALA A 45 12.86 -1.07 -8.28
N ALA A 46 13.77 -1.05 -7.31
CA ALA A 46 13.65 -0.20 -6.13
C ALA A 46 13.52 1.28 -6.56
N VAL A 47 12.30 1.81 -6.47
CA VAL A 47 11.99 3.22 -6.72
C VAL A 47 12.32 3.98 -5.45
N ASP A 48 13.15 5.02 -5.55
CA ASP A 48 13.63 5.81 -4.41
C ASP A 48 12.50 6.51 -3.65
N VAL A 49 11.42 6.87 -4.34
CA VAL A 49 10.21 7.48 -3.74
C VAL A 49 9.15 6.47 -3.29
N THR A 50 9.49 5.17 -3.20
CA THR A 50 8.52 4.12 -2.80
C THR A 50 7.89 4.44 -1.44
N ASP A 51 8.71 4.72 -0.42
CA ASP A 51 8.22 4.94 0.94
C ASP A 51 7.34 6.19 1.02
N ASP A 52 7.71 7.26 0.31
CA ASP A 52 6.92 8.48 0.23
C ASP A 52 5.54 8.23 -0.36
N LEU A 53 5.47 7.48 -1.46
CA LEU A 53 4.22 7.10 -2.11
C LEU A 53 3.37 6.18 -1.22
N GLN A 54 4.00 5.20 -0.56
CA GLN A 54 3.29 4.28 0.34
C GLN A 54 2.72 5.00 1.56
N ASN A 55 3.48 5.92 2.15
CA ASN A 55 3.05 6.72 3.30
C ASN A 55 1.92 7.69 2.90
N ALA A 56 2.02 8.33 1.74
CA ALA A 56 0.96 9.19 1.22
C ALA A 56 -0.33 8.40 0.95
N ARG A 57 -0.21 7.21 0.31
CA ARG A 57 -1.34 6.31 0.09
C ARG A 57 -1.97 5.89 1.40
N LYS A 58 -1.15 5.52 2.39
CA LYS A 58 -1.65 5.14 3.72
C LYS A 58 -2.42 6.28 4.37
N ALA A 59 -1.91 7.51 4.33
CA ALA A 59 -2.59 8.68 4.87
C ALA A 59 -3.97 8.91 4.23
N VAL A 60 -4.08 8.75 2.90
CA VAL A 60 -5.36 8.84 2.18
C VAL A 60 -6.29 7.68 2.51
N ALA A 61 -5.77 6.45 2.55
CA ALA A 61 -6.56 5.26 2.87
C ALA A 61 -7.10 5.28 4.31
N ASP A 62 -6.29 5.70 5.27
CA ASP A 62 -6.70 5.83 6.67
C ASP A 62 -7.81 6.89 6.80
N ALA A 63 -7.69 8.02 6.12
CA ALA A 63 -8.73 9.05 6.08
C ALA A 63 -10.06 8.56 5.45
N LEU A 64 -9.97 7.82 4.34
CA LEU A 64 -11.15 7.25 3.68
C LEU A 64 -11.79 6.10 4.48
N ALA A 65 -11.02 5.42 5.33
CA ALA A 65 -11.56 4.40 6.22
C ALA A 65 -12.38 5.02 7.38
N GLU A 66 -12.09 6.27 7.76
CA GLU A 66 -12.89 7.01 8.73
C GLU A 66 -14.15 7.61 8.10
N ASP A 67 -14.02 8.17 6.89
CA ASP A 67 -15.12 8.76 6.12
C ASP A 67 -14.80 8.67 4.61
N ASP A 68 -15.60 7.90 3.86
CA ASP A 68 -15.39 7.67 2.43
C ASP A 68 -16.07 8.72 1.53
N SER A 69 -16.71 9.74 2.11
CA SER A 69 -17.45 10.77 1.35
C SER A 69 -16.55 11.88 0.78
N TRP A 70 -15.25 11.87 1.09
CA TRP A 70 -14.31 12.88 0.61
C TRP A 70 -14.01 12.72 -0.89
N ALA A 71 -14.38 13.74 -1.68
CA ALA A 71 -13.95 13.85 -3.08
C ALA A 71 -12.50 14.33 -3.24
N GLN A 72 -11.93 14.93 -2.19
CA GLN A 72 -10.58 15.47 -2.21
C GLN A 72 -9.96 15.46 -0.81
N ILE A 73 -8.67 15.12 -0.74
CA ILE A 73 -7.87 15.14 0.48
C ILE A 73 -6.58 15.92 0.22
N MET A 74 -6.23 16.82 1.14
CA MET A 74 -4.99 17.59 1.08
C MET A 74 -3.96 17.04 2.05
N LEU A 75 -2.83 16.59 1.52
CA LEU A 75 -1.64 16.19 2.26
C LEU A 75 -0.83 17.44 2.60
N ALA A 76 -0.63 17.71 3.89
CA ALA A 76 0.10 18.88 4.35
C ALA A 76 1.00 18.55 5.55
N SER A 77 2.19 19.16 5.60
CA SER A 77 3.14 19.00 6.71
C SER A 77 2.89 19.96 7.88
N ASP A 78 2.04 20.98 7.69
CA ASP A 78 1.77 22.05 8.67
C ASP A 78 0.61 21.73 9.63
N VAL A 79 0.19 20.47 9.67
CA VAL A 79 -0.84 19.98 10.59
C VAL A 79 -0.31 18.74 11.31
N GLU A 80 -0.63 18.61 12.59
CA GLU A 80 -0.20 17.47 13.41
C GLU A 80 -1.21 16.32 13.41
N ALA A 81 -2.47 16.61 13.08
CA ALA A 81 -3.57 15.66 13.03
C ALA A 81 -4.52 15.97 11.88
N PRO A 82 -5.29 14.99 11.36
CA PRO A 82 -6.32 15.23 10.36
C PRO A 82 -7.30 16.31 10.82
N THR A 83 -7.58 17.27 9.95
CA THR A 83 -8.47 18.40 10.24
C THR A 83 -9.23 18.86 9.00
N VAL A 84 -10.43 19.39 9.17
CA VAL A 84 -11.22 19.93 8.06
C VAL A 84 -11.02 21.45 7.98
N LYS A 85 -10.51 21.93 6.84
CA LYS A 85 -10.37 23.37 6.55
C LYS A 85 -11.12 23.71 5.27
N TYR A 86 -12.06 24.66 5.32
CA TYR A 86 -12.85 25.10 4.16
C TYR A 86 -13.63 23.98 3.45
N GLY A 87 -14.08 22.96 4.19
CA GLY A 87 -14.77 21.80 3.61
C GLY A 87 -13.85 20.80 2.91
N LEU A 88 -12.53 20.92 3.09
CA LEU A 88 -11.51 20.00 2.60
C LEU A 88 -10.84 19.30 3.77
N LEU A 89 -10.71 17.97 3.69
CA LEU A 89 -9.93 17.23 4.67
C LEU A 89 -8.43 17.46 4.42
N VAL A 90 -7.74 17.89 5.46
CA VAL A 90 -6.29 18.10 5.48
C VAL A 90 -5.67 17.05 6.39
N VAL A 91 -4.77 16.23 5.84
CA VAL A 91 -4.15 15.10 6.51
C VAL A 91 -2.65 15.37 6.66
N PRO A 92 -2.06 15.09 7.83
CA PRO A 92 -0.63 15.23 8.07
C PRO A 92 0.18 14.33 7.14
N TYR A 93 1.12 14.92 6.40
CA TYR A 93 2.06 14.18 5.57
C TYR A 93 3.31 15.02 5.31
N THR A 94 4.47 14.38 5.45
CA THR A 94 5.77 14.97 5.15
C THR A 94 6.53 14.01 4.25
N ALA A 95 6.94 14.50 3.08
CA ALA A 95 7.78 13.75 2.16
C ALA A 95 9.23 13.70 2.68
N SER A 96 9.93 12.62 2.34
CA SER A 96 11.36 12.44 2.57
C SER A 96 12.20 13.24 1.57
N ASP A 97 13.51 13.32 1.82
CA ASP A 97 14.47 13.94 0.91
C ASP A 97 14.63 13.19 -0.43
N ALA A 98 14.12 11.95 -0.53
CA ALA A 98 14.12 11.19 -1.77
C ALA A 98 13.11 11.75 -2.78
N ALA A 99 12.04 12.41 -2.32
CA ALA A 99 11.06 13.05 -3.17
C ALA A 99 11.30 14.56 -3.26
N LYS A 100 11.53 15.04 -4.48
CA LYS A 100 11.55 16.48 -4.77
C LYS A 100 10.16 17.11 -4.63
N ARG A 101 9.12 16.33 -4.93
CA ARG A 101 7.72 16.75 -4.81
C ARG A 101 6.84 15.53 -4.61
N VAL A 102 5.85 15.65 -3.72
CA VAL A 102 4.70 14.72 -3.66
C VAL A 102 3.43 15.53 -3.90
N GLN A 103 2.45 14.91 -4.56
CA GLN A 103 1.16 15.53 -4.84
C GLN A 103 0.43 15.89 -3.53
N GLY A 104 0.31 17.19 -3.26
CA GLY A 104 -0.34 17.71 -2.05
C GLY A 104 -1.86 17.60 -2.05
N THR A 105 -2.51 17.49 -3.21
CA THR A 105 -3.97 17.39 -3.28
C THR A 105 -4.36 16.15 -4.07
N VAL A 106 -4.97 15.19 -3.39
CA VAL A 106 -5.41 13.90 -3.94
C VAL A 106 -6.88 14.00 -4.25
N THR A 107 -7.23 13.75 -5.51
CA THR A 107 -8.63 13.70 -5.96
C THR A 107 -9.10 12.25 -5.91
N ILE A 108 -10.26 12.03 -5.33
CA ILE A 108 -10.88 10.72 -5.18
C ILE A 108 -12.09 10.69 -6.11
N THR A 109 -12.20 9.64 -6.91
CA THR A 109 -13.30 9.42 -7.84
C THR A 109 -13.80 8.01 -7.64
N ASP A 110 -15.01 7.87 -7.09
CA ASP A 110 -15.62 6.57 -6.79
C ASP A 110 -14.68 5.65 -5.96
N GLY A 111 -14.01 6.22 -4.95
CA GLY A 111 -13.04 5.51 -4.10
C GLY A 111 -11.68 5.24 -4.74
N THR A 112 -11.51 5.57 -6.02
CA THR A 112 -10.25 5.40 -6.77
C THR A 112 -9.42 6.69 -6.69
N TYR A 113 -8.11 6.57 -6.50
CA TYR A 113 -7.20 7.72 -6.49
C TYR A 113 -5.79 7.34 -6.94
N LYS A 114 -5.03 8.35 -7.35
CA LYS A 114 -3.60 8.23 -7.65
C LYS A 114 -2.83 9.34 -6.97
N ILE A 115 -1.62 9.03 -6.53
CA ILE A 115 -0.70 9.98 -5.90
C ILE A 115 0.60 9.96 -6.67
N GLU A 116 1.09 11.14 -7.03
CA GLU A 116 2.34 11.31 -7.78
C GLU A 116 3.49 11.79 -6.88
N ALA A 117 4.68 11.28 -7.12
CA ALA A 117 5.92 11.75 -6.53
C ALA A 117 7.02 11.91 -7.59
N GLU A 118 7.76 13.02 -7.53
CA GLU A 118 8.95 13.26 -8.35
C GLU A 118 10.20 12.88 -7.55
N SER A 119 10.98 11.95 -8.08
CA SER A 119 12.26 11.55 -7.51
C SER A 119 13.27 12.71 -7.53
N ALA A 120 13.85 13.02 -6.38
CA ALA A 120 14.93 13.99 -6.27
C ALA A 120 16.21 13.51 -6.97
N ALA A 121 16.48 12.20 -6.92
CA ALA A 121 17.68 11.61 -7.51
C ALA A 121 17.64 11.55 -9.05
N THR A 122 16.47 11.25 -9.62
CA THR A 122 16.33 10.96 -11.06
C THR A 122 15.50 11.98 -11.82
N GLY A 123 14.71 12.81 -11.14
CA GLY A 123 13.74 13.72 -11.75
C GLY A 123 12.54 13.01 -12.40
N LYS A 124 12.44 11.69 -12.29
CA LYS A 124 11.32 10.90 -12.81
C LYS A 124 10.10 11.05 -11.93
N THR A 125 8.93 11.07 -12.55
CA THR A 125 7.64 11.05 -11.84
C THR A 125 7.14 9.61 -11.74
N TRP A 126 6.81 9.20 -10.53
CA TRP A 126 6.19 7.93 -10.22
C TRP A 126 4.79 8.18 -9.68
N GLN A 127 3.87 7.26 -9.95
CA GLN A 127 2.52 7.29 -9.42
C GLN A 127 2.23 6.00 -8.66
N ILE A 128 1.51 6.10 -7.55
CA ILE A 128 0.91 4.97 -6.84
C ILE A 128 -0.61 5.04 -6.96
N ASP A 129 -1.27 3.90 -7.17
CA ASP A 129 -2.72 3.78 -7.07
C ASP A 129 -3.19 3.32 -5.69
N GLN A 130 -4.51 3.25 -5.48
CA GLN A 130 -5.11 2.79 -4.22
C GLN A 130 -4.69 1.38 -3.81
N ASP A 131 -4.31 0.53 -4.77
CA ASP A 131 -3.92 -0.87 -4.55
C ASP A 131 -2.43 -1.00 -4.21
N GLY A 132 -1.66 0.09 -4.33
CA GLY A 132 -0.23 0.10 -4.08
C GLY A 132 0.64 -0.23 -5.28
N SER A 133 0.07 -0.26 -6.49
CA SER A 133 0.85 -0.42 -7.71
C SER A 133 1.58 0.88 -8.02
N ILE A 134 2.91 0.81 -8.05
CA ILE A 134 3.75 1.96 -8.40
C ILE A 134 4.11 1.84 -9.88
N THR A 135 3.93 2.91 -10.65
CA THR A 135 4.30 2.95 -12.07
C THR A 135 5.01 4.25 -12.43
N GLU A 136 5.96 4.19 -13.37
CA GLU A 136 6.58 5.41 -13.90
C GLU A 136 5.56 6.15 -14.76
N LYS A 137 5.36 7.44 -14.50
CA LYS A 137 4.52 8.31 -15.32
C LYS A 137 5.35 8.84 -16.47
N THR A 138 5.10 8.31 -17.67
CA THR A 138 5.66 8.85 -18.91
C THR A 138 4.83 10.05 -19.35
N LYS A 139 5.51 11.12 -19.79
CA LYS A 139 4.87 12.33 -20.32
C LYS A 139 4.30 12.11 -21.72
#